data_AF-A0A952M4I5-F1
#
_entry.id   AF-A0A952M4I5-F1
#
_cell.length_a   1.000
_cell.length_b   1.000
_cell.length_c   1.000
_cell.angle_alpha   90.00
_cell.angle_beta   90.00
_cell.angle_gamma   90.00
#
_symmetry.space_group_name_H-M   'P 1'
#
loop_
_entity.id
_entity.type
_entity.pdbx_description
1 polymer ?
#
loop_
_entity_poly.entity_id
_entity_poly.type
_entity_poly.pdbx_seq_one_letter_code
_entity_poly.pdbx_strand_id
1 'polypeptide(L)'
;MLIIAPFNAQVSALTEKLPDMRIGTVDKFQGQAAPVVIYSMAASTVEDAPRGISFLFNPNRINVATSRAKSVCILVASPKLFEADCRSIDQMRWTNIMCRYRELCTVVK
;
A
#
# COMPACT_ATOMS: atom_id res chain seq x y z
N MET A 1 -10.59 7.06 -11.03
CA MET A 1 -9.44 6.73 -10.15
C MET A 1 -9.92 5.86 -8.98
N LEU A 2 -9.02 5.19 -8.28
CA LEU A 2 -9.30 4.39 -7.08
C LEU A 2 -8.22 4.68 -6.04
N ILE A 3 -8.58 4.88 -4.78
CA ILE A 3 -7.62 5.04 -3.69
C ILE A 3 -7.79 3.89 -2.70
N ILE A 4 -6.70 3.19 -2.43
CA ILE A 4 -6.65 2.03 -1.55
C ILE A 4 -5.79 2.40 -0.34
N ALA A 5 -6.20 2.01 0.86
CA ALA A 5 -5.38 2.10 2.06
C ALA A 5 -5.48 0.84 2.92
N PRO A 6 -4.43 0.42 3.63
CA PRO A 6 -4.46 -0.80 4.44
C PRO A 6 -5.26 -0.63 5.74
N PHE A 7 -5.38 0.61 6.26
CA PHE A 7 -6.05 0.91 7.53
C PHE A 7 -7.34 1.70 7.34
N ASN A 8 -8.39 1.33 8.08
CA ASN A 8 -9.67 2.03 8.04
C ASN A 8 -9.57 3.50 8.48
N ALA A 9 -8.69 3.82 9.43
CA ALA A 9 -8.45 5.20 9.83
C ALA A 9 -8.00 6.09 8.65
N GLN A 10 -7.10 5.57 7.80
CA GLN A 10 -6.67 6.28 6.59
C GLN A 10 -7.81 6.37 5.57
N VAL A 11 -8.61 5.32 5.41
CA VAL A 11 -9.81 5.35 4.54
C VAL A 11 -10.76 6.46 4.99
N SER A 12 -11.06 6.57 6.29
CA SER A 12 -11.93 7.61 6.84
C SER A 12 -11.35 9.01 6.60
N ALA A 13 -10.07 9.22 6.92
CA ALA A 13 -9.42 10.52 6.74
C ALA A 13 -9.39 10.97 5.27
N LEU A 14 -9.09 10.06 4.35
CA LEU A 14 -9.13 10.34 2.92
C LEU A 14 -10.55 10.60 2.43
N THR A 15 -11.54 9.88 2.94
CA THR A 15 -12.95 10.06 2.54
C THR A 15 -13.48 11.42 2.97
N GLU A 16 -13.11 11.88 4.17
CA GLU A 16 -13.46 13.23 4.65
C GLU A 16 -12.88 14.33 3.76
N LYS A 17 -11.63 14.17 3.32
CA LYS A 17 -10.93 15.18 2.49
C LYS A 17 -11.27 15.10 1.01
N LEU A 18 -11.69 13.93 0.52
CA LEU A 18 -11.92 13.65 -0.90
C LEU A 18 -13.26 12.90 -1.07
N PRO A 19 -14.41 13.54 -0.77
CA PRO A 19 -15.71 12.86 -0.66
C PRO A 19 -16.18 12.19 -1.96
N ASP A 20 -15.79 12.72 -3.13
CA ASP A 20 -16.21 12.20 -4.43
C ASP A 20 -15.32 11.07 -4.98
N MET A 21 -14.28 10.67 -4.23
CA MET A 21 -13.35 9.63 -4.65
C MET A 21 -13.76 8.24 -4.16
N ARG A 22 -13.51 7.23 -4.99
CA ARG A 22 -13.68 5.83 -4.59
C ARG A 22 -12.52 5.42 -3.68
N ILE A 23 -12.79 5.34 -2.38
CA ILE A 23 -11.80 5.06 -1.33
C ILE A 23 -12.22 3.82 -0.52
N GLY A 24 -11.24 3.03 -0.10
CA GLY A 24 -11.49 1.81 0.65
C GLY A 24 -10.27 0.96 0.93
N THR A 25 -10.48 -0.13 1.64
CA THR A 25 -9.44 -1.12 1.90
C THR A 25 -9.23 -2.04 0.71
N VAL A 26 -8.11 -2.77 0.73
CA VAL A 26 -7.80 -3.79 -0.27
C VAL A 26 -8.95 -4.81 -0.42
N ASP A 27 -9.50 -5.24 0.71
CA ASP A 27 -10.57 -6.25 0.78
C ASP A 27 -11.87 -5.77 0.11
N LYS A 28 -12.18 -4.46 0.19
CA LYS A 28 -13.38 -3.85 -0.41
C LYS A 28 -13.37 -3.85 -1.95
N PHE A 29 -12.19 -3.88 -2.58
CA PHE A 29 -12.04 -3.74 -4.03
C PHE A 29 -11.58 -5.00 -4.74
N GLN A 30 -11.74 -6.17 -4.13
CA GLN A 30 -11.53 -7.44 -4.85
C GLN A 30 -12.45 -7.52 -6.08
N GLY A 31 -11.88 -7.87 -7.23
CA GLY A 31 -12.60 -7.96 -8.51
C GLY A 31 -12.90 -6.63 -9.21
N GLN A 32 -12.70 -5.48 -8.56
CA GLN A 32 -12.87 -4.16 -9.19
C GLN A 32 -11.54 -3.66 -9.79
N ALA A 33 -11.55 -2.70 -10.70
CA ALA A 33 -10.32 -2.12 -11.28
C ALA A 33 -10.53 -0.66 -11.74
N ALA A 34 -9.45 0.09 -11.93
CA ALA A 34 -9.48 1.47 -12.39
C ALA A 34 -8.28 1.80 -13.31
N PRO A 35 -8.38 2.78 -14.22
CA PRO A 35 -7.23 3.23 -15.02
C PRO A 35 -6.02 3.60 -14.14
N VAL A 36 -6.28 4.33 -13.06
CA VAL A 36 -5.27 4.76 -12.07
C VAL A 36 -5.68 4.33 -10.67
N VAL A 37 -4.72 3.75 -9.94
CA VAL A 37 -4.85 3.41 -8.52
C VAL A 37 -3.78 4.14 -7.71
N ILE A 38 -4.19 4.75 -6.61
CA ILE A 38 -3.29 5.27 -5.57
C ILE A 38 -3.36 4.30 -4.38
N TYR A 39 -2.22 3.77 -3.96
CA TYR A 39 -2.12 2.94 -2.77
C TYR A 39 -1.38 3.71 -1.66
N SER A 40 -2.12 4.14 -0.64
CA SER A 40 -1.62 4.94 0.47
C SER A 40 -1.25 4.06 1.66
N MET A 41 0.04 3.88 1.94
CA MET A 41 0.53 2.99 3.00
C MET A 41 0.18 3.44 4.43
N ALA A 42 -0.02 4.74 4.63
CA ALA A 42 -0.42 5.41 5.87
C ALA A 42 0.52 5.28 7.09
N ALA A 43 1.46 4.33 7.09
CA ALA A 43 2.51 4.22 8.11
C ALA A 43 3.80 4.93 7.65
N SER A 44 4.56 5.48 8.59
CA SER A 44 5.86 6.11 8.30
C SER A 44 7.02 5.13 8.48
N THR A 45 6.96 4.25 9.48
CA THR A 45 7.83 3.08 9.64
C THR A 45 7.02 1.79 9.83
N VAL A 46 7.68 0.63 9.86
CA VAL A 46 7.00 -0.66 10.12
C VAL A 46 6.59 -0.79 11.59
N GLU A 47 7.31 -0.12 12.50
CA GLU A 47 7.03 -0.06 13.94
C GLU A 47 5.79 0.79 14.24
N ASP A 48 5.52 1.82 13.44
CA ASP A 48 4.31 2.66 13.56
C ASP A 48 3.04 1.90 13.17
N ALA A 49 3.16 0.78 12.47
CA ALA A 49 2.02 0.03 11.97
C ALA A 49 1.34 -0.74 13.12
N PRO A 50 0.07 -0.44 13.47
CA PRO A 50 -0.60 -1.03 14.64
C PRO A 50 -0.79 -2.55 14.55
N ARG A 51 -0.62 -3.13 13.36
CA ARG A 51 -0.70 -4.58 13.10
C ARG A 51 0.63 -5.19 12.67
N GLY A 52 1.72 -4.42 12.79
CA GLY A 52 3.08 -4.81 12.45
C GLY A 52 3.33 -5.07 10.96
N ILE A 53 4.56 -5.49 10.69
CA ILE A 53 5.11 -5.71 9.34
C ILE A 53 4.35 -6.78 8.54
N SER A 54 3.88 -7.85 9.20
CA SER A 54 3.17 -8.96 8.54
C SER A 54 1.84 -8.53 7.92
N PHE A 55 1.20 -7.52 8.51
CA PHE A 55 -0.02 -6.93 7.97
C PHE A 55 0.30 -5.88 6.91
N LEU A 56 1.23 -4.96 7.22
CA LEU A 56 1.55 -3.83 6.34
C LEU A 56 2.15 -4.31 5.01
N PHE A 57 3.06 -5.28 5.05
CA PHE A 57 3.74 -5.86 3.88
C PHE A 57 3.16 -7.21 3.47
N ASN A 58 1.89 -7.46 3.79
CA ASN A 58 1.24 -8.68 3.37
C ASN A 58 1.26 -8.79 1.83
N PRO A 59 1.91 -9.81 1.25
CA PRO A 59 2.14 -9.87 -0.19
C PRO A 59 0.82 -10.01 -0.97
N ASN A 60 -0.16 -10.73 -0.43
CA ASN A 60 -1.47 -10.86 -1.07
C ASN A 60 -2.18 -9.51 -1.14
N ARG A 61 -2.11 -8.69 -0.08
CA ARG A 61 -2.73 -7.36 -0.07
C ARG A 61 -2.08 -6.40 -1.06
N ILE A 62 -0.75 -6.40 -1.13
CA ILE A 62 0.01 -5.58 -2.07
C ILE A 62 -0.29 -6.02 -3.52
N ASN A 63 -0.32 -7.32 -3.78
CA ASN A 63 -0.66 -7.86 -5.10
C ASN A 63 -2.08 -7.47 -5.54
N VAL A 64 -3.07 -7.57 -4.64
CA VAL A 64 -4.43 -7.14 -4.94
C VAL A 64 -4.44 -5.64 -5.22
N ALA A 65 -3.86 -4.80 -4.35
CA ALA A 65 -3.86 -3.35 -4.50
C ALA A 65 -3.21 -2.87 -5.80
N THR A 66 -2.03 -3.40 -6.13
CA THR A 66 -1.28 -3.03 -7.34
C THR A 66 -1.96 -3.52 -8.63
N SER A 67 -2.49 -4.75 -8.63
CA SER A 67 -3.21 -5.32 -9.79
C SER A 67 -4.58 -4.67 -10.07
N ARG A 68 -5.08 -3.78 -9.20
CA ARG A 68 -6.30 -3.01 -9.47
C ARG A 68 -6.09 -1.92 -10.53
N ALA A 69 -4.83 -1.53 -10.79
CA ALA A 69 -4.50 -0.55 -11.80
C ALA A 69 -4.50 -1.17 -13.20
N LYS A 70 -5.23 -0.56 -14.13
CA LYS A 70 -5.18 -0.94 -15.56
C LYS A 70 -4.04 -0.26 -16.30
N SER A 71 -3.59 0.90 -15.84
CA SER A 71 -2.55 1.69 -16.52
C SER A 71 -1.45 2.12 -15.56
N VAL A 72 -1.78 2.78 -14.44
CA VAL A 72 -0.78 3.30 -13.49
C VAL A 72 -1.17 2.96 -12.06
N CYS A 73 -0.22 2.40 -11.31
CA CYS A 73 -0.31 2.24 -9.86
C CYS A 73 0.69 3.20 -9.20
N ILE A 74 0.19 4.08 -8.33
CA ILE A 74 0.99 5.04 -7.57
C ILE A 74 1.01 4.59 -6.11
N LEU A 75 2.17 4.16 -5.60
CA LEU A 75 2.37 3.88 -4.19
C LEU A 75 2.80 5.16 -3.46
N VAL A 76 2.02 5.59 -2.48
CA VAL A 76 2.37 6.69 -1.58
C VAL A 76 2.85 6.10 -0.26
N ALA A 77 4.14 6.23 0.00
CA ALA A 77 4.81 5.62 1.15
C ALA A 77 5.94 6.52 1.66
N SER A 78 6.18 6.46 2.97
CA SER A 78 7.39 7.03 3.58
C SER A 78 8.63 6.29 3.06
N PRO A 79 9.74 7.00 2.73
CA PRO A 79 11.00 6.36 2.35
C PRO A 79 11.51 5.34 3.38
N LYS A 80 11.26 5.58 4.67
CA LYS A 80 11.66 4.69 5.77
C LYS A 80 11.00 3.31 5.71
N LEU A 81 9.86 3.16 5.03
CA LEU A 81 9.23 1.85 4.81
C LEU A 81 10.07 0.93 3.90
N PHE A 82 11.00 1.49 3.12
CA PHE A 82 11.92 0.71 2.29
C PHE A 82 13.24 0.40 3.00
N GLU A 83 13.37 0.75 4.28
CA GLU A 83 14.55 0.58 5.13
C GLU A 83 14.23 -0.34 6.32
N ALA A 84 13.25 -1.24 6.17
CA ALA A 84 12.76 -2.08 7.26
C ALA A 84 13.80 -3.12 7.71
N ASP A 85 14.12 -3.10 9.01
CA ASP A 85 14.96 -4.12 9.64
C ASP A 85 14.24 -5.47 9.72
N CYS A 86 14.82 -6.49 9.09
CA CYS A 86 14.29 -7.85 9.10
C CYS A 86 15.07 -8.73 10.08
N ARG A 87 14.38 -9.29 11.08
CA ARG A 87 14.92 -10.19 12.10
C ARG A 87 14.51 -11.65 11.91
N SER A 88 13.77 -11.97 10.86
CA SER A 88 13.38 -13.33 10.50
C SER A 88 13.27 -13.50 8.98
N ILE A 89 13.32 -14.76 8.52
CA ILE A 89 13.14 -15.12 7.10
C ILE A 89 11.78 -14.63 6.58
N ASP A 90 10.73 -14.73 7.38
CA ASP A 90 9.39 -14.28 6.96
C ASP A 90 9.33 -12.76 6.80
N GLN A 91 10.00 -11.99 7.67
CA GLN A 91 10.12 -10.56 7.49
C GLN A 91 10.89 -10.21 6.23
N MET A 92 11.99 -10.91 5.94
CA MET A 92 12.72 -10.73 4.67
C MET A 92 11.82 -10.99 3.46
N ARG A 93 11.02 -12.06 3.50
CA ARG A 93 10.06 -12.39 2.41
C ARG A 93 9.00 -11.31 2.23
N TRP A 94 8.43 -10.78 3.31
CA TRP A 94 7.43 -9.73 3.23
C TRP A 94 8.04 -8.42 2.73
N THR A 95 9.19 -8.01 3.25
CA THR A 95 9.87 -6.77 2.82
C THR A 95 10.33 -6.85 1.37
N ASN A 96 10.69 -8.04 0.86
CA ASN A 96 11.15 -8.22 -0.51
C ASN A 96 10.15 -7.68 -1.56
N ILE A 97 8.84 -7.71 -1.29
CA ILE A 97 7.86 -7.15 -2.24
C ILE A 97 7.97 -5.62 -2.35
N MET A 98 8.31 -4.93 -1.26
CA MET A 98 8.54 -3.49 -1.24
C MET A 98 9.85 -3.13 -1.93
N CYS A 99 10.91 -3.91 -1.69
CA CYS A 99 12.18 -3.80 -2.41
C CYS A 99 11.95 -3.97 -3.92
N ARG A 100 11.23 -5.01 -4.32
CA ARG A 100 10.93 -5.28 -5.72
C ARG A 100 10.09 -4.18 -6.35
N TYR A 101 9.11 -3.62 -5.62
CA TYR A 101 8.35 -2.48 -6.10
C TYR A 101 9.26 -1.27 -6.34
N ARG A 102 10.19 -0.98 -5.41
CA ARG A 102 11.14 0.13 -5.51
C ARG A 102 12.10 -0.01 -6.69
N GLU A 103 12.54 -1.23 -7.02
CA GLU A 103 13.40 -1.50 -8.18
C GLU A 103 12.69 -1.25 -9.51
N LEU A 104 11.38 -1.48 -9.57
CA LEU A 104 10.60 -1.44 -10.81
C LEU A 104 9.89 -0.11 -11.02
N CYS A 105 9.70 0.68 -9.98
CA CYS A 105 8.95 1.93 -10.07
C CYS A 105 9.85 3.10 -10.51
N THR A 106 9.23 4.11 -11.11
CA THR A 106 9.84 5.42 -11.26
C THR A 106 9.56 6.23 -10.00
N VAL A 107 10.61 6.61 -9.28
CA VAL A 107 10.48 7.49 -8.10
C VAL A 107 10.26 8.93 -8.57
N VAL A 108 9.14 9.50 -8.17
CA VAL A 108 8.82 10.92 -8.39
C VAL A 108 9.07 11.65 -7.08
N LYS A 109 9.86 12.73 -7.11
CA LYS A 109 10.18 13.59 -5.96
C LYS A 109 9.30 14.83 -5.96
#